data_AF-X5PYQ0-F1
#
_entry.id   AF-X5PYQ0-F1
#
_cell.length_a   1.000
_cell.length_b   1.000
_cell.length_c   1.000
_cell.angle_alpha   90.00
_cell.angle_beta   90.00
_cell.angle_gamma   90.00
#
_symmetry.space_group_name_H-M   'P 1'
#
loop_
_entity.id
_entity.type
_entity.pdbx_description
1 polymer ?
#
loop_
_entity_poly.entity_id
_entity_poly.type
_entity_poly.pdbx_seq_one_letter_code
_entity_poly.pdbx_strand_id
1 'polypeptide(L)' 'MSVRTSHPGIAYQCNNVEGAAEQLLQWTKRGPKWHSAVQLCMDAMIDQVKPEVVRRAFLEAAKEEGNLLPP' A
#
# COMPACT_ATOMS: atom_id res chain seq x y z
N MET A 1 0.89 -9.08 -5.96
CA MET A 1 0.99 -7.83 -6.74
C MET A 1 2.22 -7.09 -6.27
N SER A 2 2.87 -6.37 -7.17
CA SER A 2 4.12 -5.67 -6.87
C SER A 2 3.93 -4.17 -7.04
N VAL A 3 4.48 -3.38 -6.12
CA VAL A 3 4.53 -1.92 -6.26
C VAL A 3 5.97 -1.48 -6.48
N ARG A 4 6.15 -0.37 -7.20
CA ARG A 4 7.45 0.30 -7.26
C ARG A 4 7.85 0.69 -5.85
N THR A 5 9.10 0.41 -5.53
CA THR A 5 9.74 0.93 -4.32
C THR A 5 10.58 2.14 -4.68
N SER A 6 11.02 2.89 -3.68
CA SER A 6 11.99 3.98 -3.85
C SER A 6 13.30 3.53 -4.52
N HIS A 7 13.59 2.23 -4.55
CA HIS A 7 14.72 1.66 -5.26
C HIS A 7 14.32 1.27 -6.69
N PRO A 8 14.78 2.01 -7.73
CA PRO A 8 14.50 1.66 -9.11
C PRO A 8 15.00 0.25 -9.42
N GLY A 9 14.10 -0.63 -9.88
CA GLY A 9 14.39 -2.03 -10.19
C GLY A 9 14.00 -3.03 -9.09
N ILE A 10 13.64 -2.58 -7.88
CA ILE A 10 13.09 -3.44 -6.82
C ILE A 10 11.58 -3.24 -6.76
N ALA A 11 10.85 -4.32 -6.97
CA ALA A 11 9.40 -4.35 -6.81
C ALA A 11 9.05 -4.99 -5.45
N TYR A 12 8.26 -4.31 -4.62
CA TYR A 12 7.84 -4.86 -3.34
C TYR A 12 6.57 -5.68 -3.52
N GLN A 13 6.65 -6.98 -3.19
CA GLN A 13 5.46 -7.80 -3.05
C GLN A 13 4.80 -7.55 -1.70
N CYS A 14 3.63 -6.92 -1.75
CA CYS A 14 2.77 -6.76 -0.59
C CYS A 14 2.15 -8.12 -0.21
N ASN A 15 2.80 -8.82 0.72
CA ASN A 15 2.36 -10.11 1.26
C ASN A 15 1.86 -10.03 2.71
N ASN A 16 2.11 -8.91 3.40
CA ASN A 16 1.64 -8.65 4.76
C ASN A 16 1.21 -7.18 4.91
N VAL A 17 0.43 -6.90 5.95
CA VAL A 17 -0.12 -5.56 6.23
C VAL A 17 0.97 -4.60 6.73
N GLU A 18 1.84 -5.07 7.61
CA GLU A 18 2.94 -4.26 8.16
C GLU A 18 3.84 -3.71 7.06
N GLY A 19 4.34 -4.56 6.16
CA GLY A 19 5.21 -4.10 5.09
C GLY A 19 4.47 -3.29 4.03
N ALA A 20 3.14 -3.44 3.89
CA ALA A 20 2.33 -2.50 3.12
C ALA A 20 2.32 -1.11 3.77
N ALA A 21 2.14 -1.04 5.09
CA ALA A 21 2.17 0.21 5.83
C ALA A 21 3.55 0.88 5.77
N GLU A 22 4.62 0.12 5.95
CA GLU A 22 5.99 0.62 5.78
C GLU A 22 6.23 1.19 4.39
N GLN A 23 5.70 0.51 3.36
CA GLN A 23 5.85 0.98 1.98
C GLN A 23 5.04 2.26 1.72
N LEU A 24 3.83 2.39 2.30
CA LEU A 24 3.08 3.65 2.25
C LEU A 24 3.86 4.79 2.90
N LEU A 25 4.62 4.55 3.97
CA LEU A 25 5.41 5.62 4.61
C LEU A 25 6.55 6.15 3.71
N GLN A 26 7.02 5.35 2.74
CA GLN A 26 8.04 5.76 1.77
C GLN A 26 7.47 6.64 0.64
N TRP A 27 6.15 6.68 0.48
CA TRP A 27 5.47 7.40 -0.60
C TRP A 27 5.42 8.90 -0.33
N THR A 28 5.60 9.70 -1.39
CA THR A 28 5.72 11.16 -1.28
C THR A 28 4.37 11.86 -1.47
N LYS A 29 3.47 11.28 -2.26
CA LYS A 29 2.09 11.73 -2.46
C LYS A 29 1.18 11.09 -1.43
N ARG A 30 0.87 11.88 -0.40
CA ARG A 30 -0.08 11.53 0.67
C ARG A 30 -1.50 11.99 0.34
N GLY A 31 -2.04 11.51 -0.78
CA GLY A 31 -3.40 11.83 -1.20
C GLY A 31 -4.49 11.18 -0.34
N PRO A 32 -5.78 11.42 -0.63
CA PRO A 32 -6.90 10.86 0.14
C PRO A 32 -6.92 9.32 0.10
N LYS A 33 -6.47 8.70 -1.00
CA LYS A 33 -6.38 7.24 -1.11
C LYS A 33 -5.22 6.69 -0.27
N TRP A 34 -4.09 7.40 -0.23
CA TRP A 34 -2.98 7.07 0.66
C TRP A 34 -3.42 7.06 2.12
N HIS A 35 -4.11 8.12 2.57
CA HIS A 35 -4.56 8.21 3.96
C HIS A 35 -5.54 7.09 4.33
N SER A 36 -6.44 6.74 3.40
CA SER A 36 -7.36 5.61 3.57
C SER A 36 -6.61 4.29 3.66
N ALA A 37 -5.59 4.08 2.82
CA ALA A 37 -4.79 2.86 2.85
C ALA A 37 -4.00 2.71 4.17
N VAL A 38 -3.44 3.80 4.70
CA VAL A 38 -2.73 3.78 5.99
C VAL A 38 -3.69 3.42 7.13
N GLN A 39 -4.86 4.06 7.19
CA GLN A 39 -5.88 3.73 8.19
C GLN A 39 -6.30 2.27 8.13
N LEU A 40 -6.58 1.76 6.93
CA LEU A 40 -6.95 0.35 6.74
C LEU A 40 -5.82 -0.62 7.12
N CYS A 41 -4.55 -0.25 6.90
CA CYS A 41 -3.43 -1.02 7.43
C CYS A 41 -3.45 -1.07 8.97
N MET A 42 -3.70 0.07 9.64
CA MET A 42 -3.80 0.12 11.10
C MET A 42 -4.95 -0.74 11.62
N ASP A 43 -6.12 -0.65 10.99
CA ASP A 43 -7.29 -1.43 11.38
C ASP A 43 -7.08 -2.93 11.16
N ALA A 44 -6.39 -3.33 10.10
CA ALA A 44 -6.07 -4.74 9.89
C ALA A 44 -5.01 -5.29 10.86
N MET A 45 -4.12 -4.45 11.40
CA MET A 45 -3.18 -4.87 12.47
C MET A 45 -3.88 -5.18 13.80
N ILE A 46 -5.09 -4.66 14.00
CA ILE A 46 -5.94 -4.96 15.16
C ILE A 46 -7.11 -5.89 14.81
N ASP A 47 -6.99 -6.66 13.72
CA ASP A 47 -7.99 -7.62 13.20
C ASP A 47 -9.40 -7.03 12.97
N GLN A 48 -9.52 -5.70 12.83
CA GLN A 48 -10.79 -5.03 12.56
C GLN A 48 -11.18 -5.13 11.08
N VAL A 49 -10.20 -5.28 10.18
CA VAL A 49 -10.42 -5.26 8.74
C VAL A 49 -9.69 -6.43 8.06
N LYS A 50 -10.35 -7.04 7.09
CA LYS A 50 -9.77 -8.14 6.32
C LYS A 50 -8.60 -7.67 5.45
N PRO A 51 -7.53 -8.46 5.30
CA PRO A 51 -6.37 -8.11 4.49
C PRO A 51 -6.70 -7.87 3.00
N GLU A 52 -7.80 -8.45 2.48
CA GLU A 52 -8.28 -8.18 1.13
C GLU A 52 -8.68 -6.72 0.90
N VAL A 53 -9.26 -6.07 1.92
CA VAL A 53 -9.70 -4.67 1.86
C VAL A 53 -8.49 -3.75 1.86
N VAL A 54 -7.52 -4.03 2.73
CA VAL A 54 -6.22 -3.34 2.77
C VAL A 54 -5.54 -3.41 1.41
N ARG A 55 -5.47 -4.61 0.81
CA ARG A 55 -4.86 -4.81 -0.49
C ARG A 55 -5.53 -3.96 -1.58
N ARG A 56 -6.85 -3.86 -1.56
CA ARG A 56 -7.60 -3.05 -2.53
C ARG A 56 -7.32 -1.56 -2.36
N ALA A 57 -7.32 -1.06 -1.12
CA ALA A 57 -7.02 0.34 -0.83
C ALA A 57 -5.56 0.71 -1.18
N PHE A 58 -4.63 -0.20 -0.89
CA PHE A 58 -3.22 -0.04 -1.26
C PHE A 58 -3.02 0.05 -2.77
N LEU A 59 -3.76 -0.73 -3.57
CA LEU A 59 -3.72 -0.64 -5.04
C LEU A 59 -4.27 0.70 -5.55
N GLU A 60 -5.37 1.20 -4.97
CA GLU A 60 -5.90 2.51 -5.33
C GLU A 60 -4.91 3.63 -5.00
N ALA A 61 -4.28 3.57 -3.82
CA ALA A 61 -3.25 4.52 -3.43
C ALA A 61 -2.02 4.43 -4.36
N ALA A 62 -1.57 3.22 -4.71
CA ALA A 62 -0.45 3.02 -5.63
C ALA A 62 -0.75 3.60 -7.02
N LYS A 63 -2.00 3.48 -7.47
CA LYS A 63 -2.47 4.03 -8.74
C LYS A 63 -2.49 5.57 -8.70
N GLU A 64 -2.93 6.15 -7.59
CA GLU A 64 -2.94 7.61 -7.38
C GLU A 64 -1.54 8.20 -7.35
N GLU A 65 -0.59 7.50 -6.71
CA GLU A 65 0.81 7.95 -6.72
C GLU A 65 1.51 7.73 -8.08
N GLY A 66 1.11 6.69 -8.82
CA GLY A 66 1.76 6.24 -10.05
C GLY A 66 2.80 5.14 -9.83
N ASN A 67 2.79 4.51 -8.65
CA ASN A 67 3.70 3.45 -8.24
C ASN A 67 3.17 2.03 -8.50
N LEU A 68 1.96 1.89 -9.04
CA LEU A 68 1.40 0.60 -9.42
C LEU A 68 2.13 0.02 -10.64
N LEU A 69 2.71 -1.18 -10.50
CA LEU A 69 3.28 -1.91 -11.64
C LEU A 69 2.20 -2.78 -12.29
N PRO A 70 2.14 -2.84 -13.63
CA PRO A 70 1.32 -3.82 -14.32
C PRO A 70 1.80 -5.25 -14.01
N PRO A 71 0.89 -6.25 -14.11
CA PRO A 71 1.25 -7.66 -13.93
C PRO A 71 2.28 -8.14 -14.96
#